data_AF-A0A8F1WKL0-F1
#
_entry.id   AF-A0A8F1WKL0-F1
#
_cell.length_a   1.000
_cell.length_b   1.000
_cell.length_c   1.000
_cell.angle_alpha   90.00
_cell.angle_beta   90.00
_cell.angle_gamma   90.00
#
_symmetry.space_group_name_H-M   'P 1'
#
loop_
_entity.id
_entity.type
_entity.pdbx_description
1 polymer ?
#
loop_
_entity_poly.entity_id
_entity_poly.type
_entity_poly.pdbx_seq_one_letter_code
_entity_poly.pdbx_strand_id
1 'polypeptide(L)'
;MAGLFTKNRLIQLTVASFFIVSPVLVNRYYHIGLCAQWAILCALWFYMKEHEESFYKIFTKWLILHIVTTFIFPHLEFVVLVVFIAHLFKLRFIEKKASYHQLIVSIVSVLLTIMLIGLINGCFMFNKSGDYSAWGYGEKNLDLLALFNPYGSSKLLYFMKEGSVFWAEGYNYLGIGGIILLFLAIAVAFKSNIKRCKIRNYIPLLVALSLLTLIAISNRITVFNQVIFEIQLSEKIFALLSVFRASGRLFWPAYYFLIYVLLFFVVKYYDKKSIPILIVLIALQIFDNCDIDKHKNNFNPAENPIKSSKWEVIGRGSKNLVIAGKVPWDDGKFLALFACKHNMKINRGFAARFDWRALQSYVKNLTVQLKEGIADPQNVYIVSKEITAIPKDKITCGFIDNFKVCVSKQSALSELIAEKHGSHGLL
;
A
#
# COMPACT_ATOMS: atom_id res chain seq x y z
N MET A 1 -9.95 11.77 17.68
CA MET A 1 -10.68 12.74 16.81
C MET A 1 -11.95 13.28 17.46
N ALA A 2 -12.99 12.47 17.69
CA ALA A 2 -14.28 12.95 18.24
C ALA A 2 -14.19 13.74 19.56
N GLY A 3 -13.27 13.33 20.45
CA GLY A 3 -13.03 14.01 21.72
C GLY A 3 -12.59 15.48 21.62
N LEU A 4 -12.19 15.95 20.43
CA LEU A 4 -11.86 17.36 20.18
C LEU A 4 -13.09 18.27 20.22
N PHE A 5 -14.30 17.74 19.96
CA PHE A 5 -15.51 18.57 19.87
C PHE A 5 -16.69 18.05 20.69
N THR A 6 -16.64 16.85 21.26
CA THR A 6 -17.68 16.32 22.16
C THR A 6 -17.10 15.49 23.31
N LYS A 7 -17.70 15.60 24.50
CA LYS A 7 -17.39 14.77 25.68
C LYS A 7 -18.30 13.53 25.79
N ASN A 8 -19.37 13.44 24.99
CA ASN A 8 -20.33 12.35 25.06
C ASN A 8 -19.73 11.07 24.42
N ARG A 9 -19.53 10.03 25.24
CA ARG A 9 -18.91 8.76 24.81
C ARG A 9 -19.68 8.04 23.69
N LEU A 10 -21.03 8.12 23.68
CA LEU A 10 -21.82 7.50 22.63
C LEU A 10 -21.61 8.20 21.28
N ILE A 11 -21.54 9.54 21.27
CA ILE A 11 -21.22 10.30 20.06
C ILE A 11 -19.79 10.00 19.60
N GLN A 12 -18.84 9.88 20.55
CA GLN A 12 -17.47 9.49 20.22
C GLN A 12 -17.39 8.12 19.57
N LEU A 13 -18.18 7.15 20.07
CA LEU A 13 -18.28 5.81 19.51
C LEU A 13 -18.84 5.86 18.08
N THR A 14 -19.96 6.56 17.84
CA THR A 14 -20.54 6.66 16.49
C THR A 14 -19.60 7.35 15.50
N VAL A 15 -18.88 8.41 15.92
CA VAL A 15 -17.88 9.07 15.08
C VAL A 15 -16.71 8.14 14.78
N ALA A 16 -16.23 7.37 15.77
CA ALA A 16 -15.16 6.39 15.56
C ALA A 16 -15.59 5.27 14.60
N SER A 17 -16.79 4.72 14.78
CA SER A 17 -17.38 3.72 13.89
C SER A 17 -17.44 4.23 12.45
N PHE A 18 -17.80 5.50 12.22
CA PHE A 18 -17.83 6.11 10.89
C PHE A 18 -16.45 6.08 10.19
N PHE A 19 -15.37 6.36 10.91
CA PHE A 19 -14.01 6.24 10.36
C PHE A 19 -13.61 4.79 10.06
N ILE A 20 -14.08 3.83 10.86
CA ILE A 20 -13.80 2.40 10.68
C ILE A 20 -14.48 1.87 9.41
N VAL A 21 -15.74 2.25 9.18
CA VAL A 21 -16.51 1.82 7.99
C VAL A 21 -16.22 2.65 6.73
N SER A 22 -15.22 3.53 6.78
CA SER A 22 -14.79 4.33 5.64
C SER A 22 -14.40 3.41 4.47
N PRO A 23 -14.92 3.60 3.24
CA PRO A 23 -14.64 2.70 2.13
C PRO A 23 -13.16 2.73 1.78
N VAL A 24 -12.47 3.87 1.96
CA VAL A 24 -11.03 4.01 1.73
C VAL A 24 -10.20 3.08 2.62
N LEU A 25 -10.64 2.86 3.86
CA LEU A 25 -9.97 1.92 4.77
C LEU A 25 -10.38 0.48 4.45
N VAL A 26 -11.69 0.22 4.35
CA VAL A 26 -12.24 -1.11 4.06
C VAL A 26 -11.70 -1.63 2.74
N ASN A 27 -11.47 -0.79 1.73
CA ASN A 27 -10.91 -1.22 0.47
C ASN A 27 -9.47 -1.75 0.57
N ARG A 28 -8.74 -1.46 1.66
CA ARG A 28 -7.30 -1.76 1.77
C ARG A 28 -6.96 -2.92 2.70
N TYR A 29 -7.92 -3.65 3.25
CA TYR A 29 -7.66 -4.71 4.23
C TYR A 29 -6.67 -5.81 3.79
N TYR A 30 -6.59 -6.13 2.50
CA TYR A 30 -5.59 -7.06 1.94
C TYR A 30 -4.16 -6.49 1.88
N HIS A 31 -4.01 -5.17 1.95
CA HIS A 31 -2.74 -4.47 2.00
C HIS A 31 -2.46 -4.02 3.43
N ILE A 32 -1.91 -4.93 4.24
CA ILE A 32 -1.71 -4.75 5.69
C ILE A 32 -1.04 -3.40 6.03
N GLY A 33 0.03 -3.02 5.29
CA GLY A 33 0.70 -1.73 5.51
C GLY A 33 -0.16 -0.51 5.18
N LEU A 34 -1.08 -0.61 4.21
CA LEU A 34 -2.01 0.46 3.84
C LEU A 34 -3.22 0.58 4.79
N CYS A 35 -3.41 -0.38 5.70
CA CYS A 35 -4.46 -0.33 6.72
C CYS A 35 -4.09 0.57 7.90
N ALA A 36 -2.82 0.98 8.02
CA ALA A 36 -2.33 1.84 9.11
C ALA A 36 -2.76 3.32 8.98
N GLN A 37 -3.94 3.57 8.40
CA GLN A 37 -4.51 4.91 8.22
C GLN A 37 -4.85 5.59 9.57
N TRP A 38 -4.86 4.82 10.67
CA TRP A 38 -4.88 5.37 12.03
C TRP A 38 -3.74 6.36 12.28
N ALA A 39 -2.58 6.22 11.63
CA ALA A 39 -1.47 7.15 11.77
C ALA A 39 -1.79 8.52 11.16
N ILE A 40 -2.56 8.56 10.07
CA ILE A 40 -3.08 9.82 9.48
C ILE A 40 -4.03 10.49 10.46
N LEU A 41 -4.97 9.73 11.03
CA LEU A 41 -5.88 10.25 12.06
C LEU A 41 -5.12 10.73 13.30
N CYS A 42 -4.04 10.05 13.70
CA CYS A 42 -3.18 10.45 14.80
C CYS A 42 -2.44 11.76 14.49
N ALA A 43 -1.86 11.89 13.30
CA ALA A 43 -1.17 13.11 12.84
C ALA A 43 -2.13 14.31 12.78
N LEU A 44 -3.33 14.12 12.21
CA LEU A 44 -4.38 15.14 12.20
C LEU A 44 -4.82 15.50 13.63
N TRP A 45 -4.96 14.51 14.51
CA TRP A 45 -5.30 14.76 15.91
C TRP A 45 -4.21 15.54 16.65
N PHE A 46 -2.93 15.18 16.46
CA PHE A 46 -1.79 15.94 16.99
C PHE A 46 -1.77 17.38 16.47
N TYR A 47 -2.09 17.61 15.20
CA TYR A 47 -2.18 18.98 14.66
C TYR A 47 -3.30 19.80 15.31
N MET A 48 -4.49 19.19 15.45
CA MET A 48 -5.71 19.92 15.85
C MET A 48 -5.86 20.07 17.36
N LYS A 49 -5.32 19.16 18.16
CA LYS A 49 -5.38 19.24 19.62
C LYS A 49 -4.68 20.51 20.10
N GLU A 50 -5.30 21.21 21.04
CA GLU A 50 -4.61 22.26 21.78
C GLU A 50 -3.59 21.62 22.74
N HIS A 51 -2.35 22.09 22.67
CA HIS A 51 -1.28 21.58 23.51
C HIS A 51 -0.95 22.60 24.59
N GLU A 52 -1.15 22.17 25.84
CA GLU A 52 -0.70 22.85 27.06
C GLU A 52 0.71 22.39 27.47
N GLU A 53 1.20 21.31 26.86
CA GLU A 53 2.51 20.72 27.14
C GLU A 53 3.65 21.52 26.51
N SER A 54 4.88 21.29 26.99
CA SER A 54 6.09 21.88 26.41
C SER A 54 6.35 21.39 24.99
N PHE A 55 7.03 22.22 24.19
CA PHE A 55 7.41 21.89 22.81
C PHE A 55 8.08 20.51 22.69
N TYR A 56 9.01 20.18 23.60
CA TYR A 56 9.74 18.91 23.57
C TYR A 56 8.82 17.70 23.77
N LYS A 57 7.80 17.78 24.63
CA LYS A 57 6.82 16.69 24.81
C LYS A 57 5.98 16.48 23.54
N ILE A 58 5.58 17.57 22.89
CA ILE A 58 4.88 17.52 21.60
C ILE A 58 5.80 16.85 20.57
N PHE A 59 7.06 17.29 20.48
CA PHE A 59 8.04 16.77 19.55
C PHE A 59 8.33 15.27 19.78
N THR A 60 8.51 14.81 21.02
CA THR A 60 8.71 13.39 21.33
C THR A 60 7.55 12.53 20.82
N LYS A 61 6.30 12.99 20.97
CA LYS A 61 5.12 12.26 20.45
C LYS A 61 5.15 12.17 18.92
N TRP A 62 5.53 13.24 18.23
CA TRP A 62 5.73 13.22 16.77
C TRP A 62 6.86 12.30 16.36
N LEU A 63 8.00 12.34 17.07
CA LEU A 63 9.15 11.48 16.78
C LEU A 63 8.78 10.00 16.93
N ILE A 64 8.02 9.63 17.97
CA ILE A 64 7.50 8.26 18.14
C ILE A 64 6.60 7.89 16.95
N LEU A 65 5.71 8.79 16.53
CA LEU A 65 4.82 8.53 15.39
C LEU A 65 5.65 8.27 14.11
N HIS A 66 6.66 9.10 13.83
CA HIS A 66 7.59 8.94 12.70
C HIS A 66 8.36 7.62 12.73
N ILE A 67 8.87 7.23 13.90
CA ILE A 67 9.53 5.93 14.07
C ILE A 67 8.57 4.82 13.65
N VAL A 68 7.35 4.82 14.21
CA VAL A 68 6.34 3.80 13.92
C VAL A 68 5.94 3.80 12.43
N THR A 69 5.66 4.95 11.83
CA THR A 69 5.22 5.02 10.43
C THR A 69 6.32 4.66 9.45
N THR A 70 7.59 4.95 9.76
CA THR A 70 8.73 4.52 8.95
C THR A 70 8.89 2.99 8.93
N PHE A 71 8.61 2.30 10.04
CA PHE A 71 8.59 0.83 10.07
C PHE A 71 7.40 0.22 9.32
N ILE A 72 6.29 0.96 9.18
CA ILE A 72 5.08 0.45 8.55
C ILE A 72 5.12 0.62 7.03
N PHE A 73 5.19 1.85 6.54
CA PHE A 73 5.04 2.11 5.10
C PHE A 73 5.54 3.51 4.66
N PRO A 74 6.41 3.62 3.63
CA PRO A 74 6.99 4.90 3.20
C PRO A 74 5.99 5.99 2.78
N HIS A 75 4.88 5.64 2.10
CA HIS A 75 3.86 6.64 1.74
C HIS A 75 3.19 7.26 2.95
N LEU A 76 2.93 6.43 3.97
CA LEU A 76 2.29 6.87 5.20
C LEU A 76 3.21 7.82 5.96
N GLU A 77 4.50 7.46 6.05
CA GLU A 77 5.55 8.30 6.63
C GLU A 77 5.60 9.69 5.97
N PHE A 78 5.63 9.74 4.64
CA PHE A 78 5.64 11.02 3.91
C PHE A 78 4.43 11.90 4.26
N VAL A 79 3.24 11.30 4.32
CA VAL A 79 2.01 11.99 4.72
C VAL A 79 2.11 12.55 6.15
N VAL A 80 2.62 11.75 7.09
CA VAL A 80 2.82 12.18 8.48
C VAL A 80 3.82 13.32 8.55
N LEU A 81 4.92 13.27 7.78
CA LEU A 81 5.92 14.32 7.69
C LEU A 81 5.36 15.65 7.21
N VAL A 82 4.50 15.63 6.18
CA VAL A 82 3.87 16.85 5.67
C VAL A 82 2.93 17.48 6.71
N VAL A 83 2.14 16.67 7.43
CA VAL A 83 1.27 17.17 8.51
C VAL A 83 2.08 17.66 9.71
N PHE A 84 3.19 16.99 10.03
CA PHE A 84 4.12 17.41 11.07
C PHE A 84 4.72 18.79 10.77
N ILE A 85 5.23 18.99 9.54
CA ILE A 85 5.75 20.29 9.10
C ILE A 85 4.67 21.35 9.24
N ALA A 86 3.44 21.09 8.76
CA ALA A 86 2.32 22.01 8.94
C ALA A 86 2.08 22.36 10.43
N HIS A 87 2.20 21.39 11.33
CA HIS A 87 2.04 21.61 12.76
C HIS A 87 3.15 22.50 13.33
N LEU A 88 4.41 22.30 12.93
CA LEU A 88 5.50 23.16 13.36
C LEU A 88 5.32 24.61 12.86
N PHE A 89 4.83 24.79 11.62
CA PHE A 89 4.46 26.11 11.10
C PHE A 89 3.36 26.77 11.94
N LYS A 90 2.34 26.00 12.36
CA LYS A 90 1.31 26.48 13.29
C LYS A 90 1.92 26.93 14.62
N LEU A 91 2.75 26.10 15.24
CA LEU A 91 3.41 26.41 16.52
C LEU A 91 4.29 27.65 16.43
N ARG A 92 5.04 27.82 15.34
CA ARG A 92 5.94 28.96 15.15
C ARG A 92 5.21 30.24 14.76
N PHE A 93 4.40 30.21 13.71
CA PHE A 93 3.89 31.42 13.06
C PHE A 93 2.55 31.87 13.62
N ILE A 94 1.71 30.95 14.11
CA ILE A 94 0.36 31.24 14.58
C ILE A 94 0.31 31.31 16.11
N GLU A 95 0.81 30.28 16.79
CA GLU A 95 0.76 30.17 18.26
C GLU A 95 1.95 30.82 18.97
N LYS A 96 3.04 31.11 18.23
CA LYS A 96 4.28 31.69 18.77
C LYS A 96 4.91 30.88 19.93
N LYS A 97 4.68 29.56 19.97
CA LYS A 97 5.17 28.63 21.00
C LYS A 97 6.53 27.98 20.69
N ALA A 98 7.04 28.14 19.47
CA ALA A 98 8.29 27.52 19.02
C ALA A 98 9.28 28.56 18.46
N SER A 99 10.57 28.30 18.62
CA SER A 99 11.66 29.07 18.00
C SER A 99 12.06 28.51 16.63
N TYR A 100 12.80 29.28 15.83
CA TYR A 100 13.34 28.80 14.55
C TYR A 100 14.37 27.67 14.74
N HIS A 101 15.19 27.74 15.79
CA HIS A 101 16.13 26.67 16.12
C HIS A 101 15.39 25.36 16.41
N GLN A 102 14.32 25.41 17.21
CA GLN A 102 13.48 24.24 17.49
C GLN A 102 12.86 23.65 16.21
N LEU A 103 12.37 24.49 15.30
CA LEU A 103 11.83 24.07 14.00
C LEU A 103 12.87 23.28 13.19
N ILE A 104 14.07 23.85 13.02
CA ILE A 104 15.15 23.26 12.22
C ILE A 104 15.62 21.94 12.85
N VAL A 105 15.90 21.94 14.15
CA VAL A 105 16.35 20.75 14.88
C VAL A 105 15.30 19.64 14.76
N SER A 106 14.02 19.95 14.96
CA SER A 106 12.95 18.96 14.83
C SER A 106 12.86 18.34 13.44
N ILE A 107 12.99 19.14 12.38
CA ILE A 107 12.98 18.63 11.00
C ILE A 107 14.21 17.75 10.74
N VAL A 108 15.41 18.22 11.10
CA VAL A 108 16.65 17.47 10.91
C VAL A 108 16.62 16.16 11.68
N SER A 109 16.19 16.18 12.94
CA SER A 109 16.09 14.96 13.77
C SER A 109 15.11 13.94 13.18
N VAL A 110 13.96 14.37 12.67
CA VAL A 110 13.00 13.47 12.01
C VAL A 110 13.58 12.90 10.71
N LEU A 111 14.20 13.72 9.86
CA LEU A 111 14.82 13.26 8.61
C LEU A 111 15.96 12.26 8.86
N LEU A 112 16.82 12.53 9.86
CA LEU A 112 17.87 11.59 10.27
C LEU A 112 17.28 10.27 10.80
N THR A 113 16.17 10.34 11.56
CA THR A 113 15.49 9.15 12.07
C THR A 113 14.92 8.30 10.94
N ILE A 114 14.22 8.93 9.98
CA ILE A 114 13.69 8.25 8.79
C ILE A 114 14.84 7.61 7.99
N MET A 115 15.95 8.34 7.82
CA MET A 115 17.13 7.84 7.12
C MET A 115 17.72 6.60 7.83
N LEU A 116 18.00 6.69 9.13
CA LEU A 116 18.59 5.59 9.89
C LEU A 116 17.70 4.35 9.90
N ILE A 117 16.40 4.51 10.14
CA ILE A 117 15.45 3.37 10.11
C ILE A 117 15.32 2.82 8.69
N GLY A 118 15.26 3.68 7.68
CA GLY A 118 15.21 3.26 6.28
C GLY A 118 16.45 2.47 5.84
N LEU A 119 17.63 2.77 6.40
CA LEU A 119 18.85 1.97 6.19
C LEU A 119 18.74 0.60 6.85
N ILE A 120 18.30 0.54 8.10
CA ILE A 120 18.13 -0.71 8.86
C ILE A 120 17.13 -1.64 8.18
N ASN A 121 16.02 -1.08 7.67
CA ASN A 121 14.96 -1.86 7.02
C ASN A 121 15.22 -2.13 5.52
N GLY A 122 16.36 -1.73 4.97
CA GLY A 122 16.69 -1.94 3.55
C GLY A 122 15.77 -1.20 2.57
N CYS A 123 15.16 -0.08 2.98
CA CYS A 123 14.31 0.74 2.12
C CYS A 123 15.12 1.47 1.03
N PHE A 124 16.39 1.75 1.29
CA PHE A 124 17.30 2.40 0.34
C PHE A 124 18.10 1.37 -0.46
N MET A 125 18.19 1.58 -1.78
CA MET A 125 19.11 0.86 -2.65
C MET A 125 20.10 1.83 -3.28
N PHE A 126 21.39 1.65 -3.00
CA PHE A 126 22.43 2.60 -3.43
C PHE A 126 22.90 2.41 -4.88
N ASN A 127 22.52 1.32 -5.54
CA ASN A 127 22.89 1.05 -6.92
C ASN A 127 21.87 1.61 -7.92
N LYS A 128 22.37 2.24 -8.99
CA LYS A 128 21.61 2.83 -10.13
C LYS A 128 20.81 1.80 -10.96
N SER A 129 20.60 0.58 -10.48
CA SER A 129 19.87 -0.49 -11.16
C SER A 129 18.38 -0.53 -10.79
N GLY A 130 17.91 0.34 -9.89
CA GLY A 130 16.48 0.57 -9.71
C GLY A 130 15.94 1.48 -10.81
N ASP A 131 14.97 1.01 -11.59
CA ASP A 131 14.06 1.89 -12.34
C ASP A 131 13.30 2.75 -11.31
N TYR A 132 13.89 3.88 -10.93
CA TYR A 132 13.25 4.91 -10.12
C TYR A 132 12.16 5.66 -10.91
N SER A 133 12.16 5.55 -12.25
CA SER A 133 11.05 5.83 -13.15
C SER A 133 9.96 4.76 -12.97
N ALA A 134 9.36 4.78 -11.79
CA ALA A 134 8.50 3.72 -11.36
C ALA A 134 7.12 3.87 -12.01
N TRP A 135 6.77 2.91 -12.88
CA TRP A 135 5.44 2.75 -13.47
C TRP A 135 4.32 3.00 -12.43
N GLY A 136 3.41 3.92 -12.72
CA GLY A 136 2.22 4.21 -11.90
C GLY A 136 1.91 5.69 -11.64
N TYR A 137 2.89 6.60 -11.65
CA TYR A 137 2.57 8.04 -11.53
C TYR A 137 1.81 8.50 -12.78
N GLY A 138 0.72 9.25 -12.60
CA GLY A 138 -0.23 9.55 -13.68
C GLY A 138 -1.32 8.49 -13.86
N GLU A 139 -1.00 7.21 -13.76
CA GLU A 139 -1.98 6.12 -13.91
C GLU A 139 -2.76 5.82 -12.62
N LYS A 140 -2.08 5.92 -11.47
CA LYS A 140 -2.61 5.65 -10.13
C LYS A 140 -2.92 6.95 -9.38
N ASN A 141 -3.47 7.91 -10.13
CA ASN A 141 -3.77 9.27 -9.70
C ASN A 141 -5.06 9.37 -8.88
N LEU A 142 -5.36 10.57 -8.36
CA LEU A 142 -6.67 10.92 -7.81
C LEU A 142 -7.58 11.42 -8.94
N ASP A 143 -8.69 10.72 -9.17
CA ASP A 143 -9.77 11.19 -10.03
C ASP A 143 -10.48 12.38 -9.38
N LEU A 144 -10.85 13.40 -10.17
CA LEU A 144 -11.50 14.61 -9.64
C LEU A 144 -12.86 14.32 -8.99
N LEU A 145 -13.54 13.24 -9.40
CA LEU A 145 -14.78 12.77 -8.80
C LEU A 145 -14.58 11.53 -7.92
N ALA A 146 -13.36 11.25 -7.47
CA ALA A 146 -13.05 10.08 -6.64
C ALA A 146 -13.89 10.00 -5.36
N LEU A 147 -14.32 11.13 -4.79
CA LEU A 147 -15.21 11.17 -3.62
C LEU A 147 -16.60 10.56 -3.89
N PHE A 148 -17.06 10.61 -5.14
CA PHE A 148 -18.39 10.15 -5.57
C PHE A 148 -18.34 8.90 -6.44
N ASN A 149 -17.19 8.58 -7.03
CA ASN A 149 -17.01 7.42 -7.88
C ASN A 149 -16.72 6.17 -7.03
N PRO A 150 -17.63 5.17 -6.98
CA PRO A 150 -17.40 3.93 -6.26
C PRO A 150 -16.51 2.94 -7.03
N TYR A 151 -16.14 3.20 -8.29
CA TYR A 151 -15.36 2.28 -9.12
C TYR A 151 -15.98 0.86 -9.21
N GLY A 152 -17.30 0.76 -9.04
CA GLY A 152 -18.02 -0.50 -8.96
C GLY A 152 -18.02 -1.20 -7.59
N SER A 153 -17.53 -0.60 -6.49
CA SER A 153 -17.62 -1.20 -5.14
C SER A 153 -18.99 -1.06 -4.48
N SER A 154 -19.77 -0.06 -4.89
CA SER A 154 -21.03 0.31 -4.25
C SER A 154 -22.17 -0.58 -4.74
N LYS A 155 -22.87 -1.18 -3.78
CA LYS A 155 -24.08 -1.97 -4.05
C LYS A 155 -25.26 -1.09 -4.48
N LEU A 156 -25.37 0.11 -3.93
CA LEU A 156 -26.47 1.04 -4.23
C LEU A 156 -26.23 1.81 -5.54
N LEU A 157 -24.98 2.16 -5.83
CA LEU A 157 -24.56 2.80 -7.08
C LEU A 157 -23.97 1.77 -8.06
N TYR A 158 -24.63 0.60 -8.18
CA TYR A 158 -24.15 -0.52 -9.00
C TYR A 158 -23.98 -0.19 -10.49
N PHE A 159 -24.59 0.89 -10.97
CA PHE A 159 -24.48 1.37 -12.35
C PHE A 159 -23.17 2.13 -12.61
N MET A 160 -22.47 2.62 -11.58
CA MET A 160 -21.18 3.31 -11.69
C MET A 160 -20.02 2.32 -11.60
N LYS A 161 -19.78 1.56 -12.68
CA LYS A 161 -18.73 0.52 -12.76
C LYS A 161 -17.45 0.96 -13.46
N GLU A 162 -17.29 2.25 -13.75
CA GLU A 162 -16.17 2.71 -14.57
C GLU A 162 -14.86 2.69 -13.77
N GLY A 163 -13.93 1.84 -14.22
CA GLY A 163 -12.69 1.50 -13.51
C GLY A 163 -12.81 0.27 -12.60
N SER A 164 -11.70 -0.10 -11.96
CA SER A 164 -11.64 -1.25 -11.05
C SER A 164 -11.12 -0.82 -9.68
N VAL A 165 -11.92 -0.99 -8.63
CA VAL A 165 -11.58 -0.72 -7.22
C VAL A 165 -10.25 -1.36 -6.78
N PHE A 166 -9.93 -2.52 -7.35
CA PHE A 166 -8.73 -3.29 -7.03
C PHE A 166 -7.47 -2.62 -7.61
N TRP A 167 -7.54 -2.14 -8.86
CA TRP A 167 -6.42 -1.48 -9.53
C TRP A 167 -6.37 0.03 -9.25
N ALA A 168 -7.48 0.62 -8.81
CA ALA A 168 -7.61 2.03 -8.45
C ALA A 168 -6.96 2.32 -7.08
N GLU A 169 -5.67 2.61 -7.12
CA GLU A 169 -4.94 3.12 -5.96
C GLU A 169 -5.47 4.47 -5.47
N GLY A 170 -6.00 5.27 -6.41
CA GLY A 170 -6.69 6.53 -6.16
C GLY A 170 -8.13 6.41 -5.68
N TYR A 171 -8.60 5.20 -5.34
CA TYR A 171 -9.91 4.99 -4.74
C TYR A 171 -10.05 5.81 -3.44
N ASN A 172 -10.92 6.82 -3.50
CA ASN A 172 -11.19 7.77 -2.40
C ASN A 172 -12.71 7.99 -2.19
N TYR A 173 -13.52 7.00 -2.55
CA TYR A 173 -14.98 7.05 -2.44
C TYR A 173 -15.42 7.29 -1.00
N LEU A 174 -16.30 8.28 -0.79
CA LEU A 174 -16.87 8.60 0.52
C LEU A 174 -17.81 7.51 1.04
N GLY A 175 -18.42 6.74 0.14
CA GLY A 175 -19.54 5.86 0.47
C GLY A 175 -20.86 6.62 0.55
N ILE A 176 -21.97 5.91 0.38
CA ILE A 176 -23.30 6.55 0.38
C ILE A 176 -23.59 7.31 1.68
N GLY A 177 -23.18 6.76 2.82
CA GLY A 177 -23.34 7.40 4.13
C GLY A 177 -22.47 8.65 4.26
N GLY A 178 -21.26 8.63 3.69
CA GLY A 178 -20.38 9.80 3.57
C GLY A 178 -20.93 10.89 2.66
N ILE A 179 -21.55 10.52 1.53
CA ILE A 179 -22.20 11.46 0.60
C ILE A 179 -23.42 12.12 1.25
N ILE A 180 -24.29 11.33 1.90
CA ILE A 180 -25.45 11.88 2.62
C ILE A 180 -24.97 12.78 3.76
N LEU A 181 -23.92 12.37 4.50
CA LEU A 181 -23.30 13.19 5.53
C LEU A 181 -22.78 14.52 4.98
N LEU A 182 -22.17 14.51 3.79
CA LEU A 182 -21.70 15.72 3.11
C LEU A 182 -22.84 16.70 2.86
N PHE A 183 -23.93 16.25 2.24
CA PHE A 183 -25.08 17.12 1.97
C PHE A 183 -25.76 17.60 3.26
N LEU A 184 -25.88 16.73 4.27
CA LEU A 184 -26.43 17.11 5.57
C LEU A 184 -25.57 18.18 6.25
N ALA A 185 -24.25 18.02 6.25
CA ALA A 185 -23.32 18.98 6.84
C ALA A 185 -23.35 20.33 6.10
N ILE A 186 -23.47 20.33 4.78
CA ILE A 186 -23.63 21.56 3.98
C ILE A 186 -24.94 22.27 4.37
N ALA A 187 -26.06 21.54 4.41
CA ALA A 187 -27.36 22.11 4.80
C ALA A 187 -27.34 22.68 6.23
N VAL A 188 -26.67 21.98 7.16
CA VAL A 188 -26.43 22.46 8.53
C VAL A 188 -25.56 23.70 8.53
N ALA A 189 -24.46 23.74 7.77
CA ALA A 189 -23.55 24.87 7.73
C ALA A 189 -24.27 26.17 7.31
N PHE A 190 -25.18 26.10 6.34
CA PHE A 190 -26.01 27.25 5.93
C PHE A 190 -27.03 27.68 6.98
N LYS A 191 -27.56 26.76 7.78
CA LYS A 191 -28.59 27.05 8.81
C LYS A 191 -28.00 27.44 10.16
N SER A 192 -26.74 27.10 10.41
CA SER A 192 -26.15 27.19 11.73
C SER A 192 -25.40 28.50 11.93
N ASN A 193 -25.63 29.17 13.06
CA ASN A 193 -24.76 30.23 13.57
C ASN A 193 -23.53 29.65 14.31
N ILE A 194 -23.00 28.50 13.86
CA ILE A 194 -21.80 27.92 14.46
C ILE A 194 -20.69 28.97 14.32
N LYS A 195 -20.26 29.50 15.48
CA LYS A 195 -19.27 30.59 15.56
C LYS A 195 -18.11 30.29 14.63
N ARG A 196 -17.68 31.30 13.85
CA ARG A 196 -16.52 31.20 12.95
C ARG A 196 -15.39 30.47 13.66
N CYS A 197 -15.03 29.28 13.16
CA CYS A 197 -13.81 28.61 13.61
C CYS A 197 -12.63 29.55 13.39
N LYS A 198 -11.62 29.49 14.26
CA LYS A 198 -10.35 30.23 14.07
C LYS A 198 -9.62 29.61 12.87
N ILE A 199 -10.08 29.91 11.66
CA ILE A 199 -9.56 29.35 10.40
C ILE A 199 -8.05 29.56 10.27
N ARG A 200 -7.55 30.67 10.86
CA ARG A 200 -6.12 30.95 10.97
C ARG A 200 -5.33 29.77 11.52
N ASN A 201 -5.84 29.07 12.53
CA ASN A 201 -5.18 27.92 13.16
C ASN A 201 -5.08 26.69 12.24
N TYR A 202 -5.84 26.66 11.14
CA TYR A 202 -5.87 25.56 10.18
C TYR A 202 -5.18 25.91 8.85
N ILE A 203 -4.78 27.16 8.62
CA ILE A 203 -4.15 27.59 7.36
C ILE A 203 -2.94 26.69 6.99
N PRO A 204 -1.97 26.41 7.88
CA PRO A 204 -0.84 25.54 7.53
C PRO A 204 -1.28 24.13 7.12
N LEU A 205 -2.28 23.57 7.81
CA LEU A 205 -2.82 22.26 7.46
C LEU A 205 -3.52 22.32 6.11
N LEU A 206 -4.38 23.31 5.86
CA LEU A 206 -5.08 23.46 4.59
C LEU A 206 -4.11 23.60 3.42
N VAL A 207 -3.02 24.38 3.57
CA VAL A 207 -1.96 24.46 2.56
C VAL A 207 -1.31 23.10 2.32
N ALA A 208 -0.95 22.38 3.39
CA ALA A 208 -0.36 21.05 3.28
C ALA A 208 -1.31 20.04 2.61
N LEU A 209 -2.59 20.03 2.97
CA LEU A 209 -3.62 19.18 2.37
C LEU A 209 -3.83 19.51 0.88
N SER A 210 -3.83 20.81 0.53
CA SER A 210 -3.93 21.24 -0.87
C SER A 210 -2.72 20.80 -1.69
N LEU A 211 -1.50 20.94 -1.16
CA LEU A 211 -0.28 20.49 -1.85
C LEU A 211 -0.29 18.97 -2.07
N LEU A 212 -0.65 18.20 -1.04
CA LEU A 212 -0.79 16.74 -1.17
C LEU A 212 -1.85 16.35 -2.19
N THR A 213 -2.98 17.08 -2.23
CA THR A 213 -4.07 16.85 -3.19
C THR A 213 -3.63 17.16 -4.62
N LEU A 214 -2.89 18.25 -4.84
CA LEU A 214 -2.34 18.59 -6.17
C LEU A 214 -1.38 17.52 -6.68
N ILE A 215 -0.50 17.00 -5.81
CA ILE A 215 0.39 15.89 -6.19
C ILE A 215 -0.44 14.62 -6.45
N ALA A 216 -1.51 14.40 -5.69
CA ALA A 216 -2.40 13.25 -5.86
C ALA A 216 -3.09 13.22 -7.22
N ILE A 217 -3.63 14.36 -7.68
CA ILE A 217 -4.26 14.53 -9.01
C ILE A 217 -3.26 14.19 -10.12
N SER A 218 -1.97 14.47 -9.92
CA SER A 218 -0.88 14.19 -10.87
C SER A 218 -0.91 15.00 -12.17
N ASN A 219 -0.07 14.65 -13.14
CA ASN A 219 -0.03 15.28 -14.46
C ASN A 219 -1.13 14.77 -15.41
N ARG A 220 -1.74 13.62 -15.11
CA ARG A 220 -2.93 13.13 -15.83
C ARG A 220 -4.16 13.47 -15.01
N ILE A 221 -5.07 14.25 -15.56
CA ILE A 221 -6.31 14.66 -14.90
C ILE A 221 -7.42 13.74 -15.38
N THR A 222 -8.05 13.02 -14.44
CA THR A 222 -9.08 12.02 -14.73
C THR A 222 -10.43 12.38 -14.11
N VAL A 223 -11.50 12.00 -14.81
CA VAL A 223 -12.90 12.03 -14.33
C VAL A 223 -13.55 10.71 -14.72
N PHE A 224 -14.17 10.02 -13.76
CA PHE A 224 -14.70 8.67 -13.96
C PHE A 224 -13.72 7.71 -14.64
N ASN A 225 -12.44 7.79 -14.25
CA ASN A 225 -11.35 7.00 -14.80
C ASN A 225 -11.01 7.29 -16.28
N GLN A 226 -11.57 8.34 -16.88
CA GLN A 226 -11.24 8.83 -18.22
C GLN A 226 -10.29 10.02 -18.13
N VAL A 227 -9.22 10.02 -18.93
CA VAL A 227 -8.27 11.15 -18.99
C VAL A 227 -8.93 12.28 -19.77
N ILE A 228 -9.20 13.39 -19.09
CA ILE A 228 -9.72 14.61 -19.74
C ILE A 228 -8.57 15.47 -20.24
N PHE A 229 -7.49 15.54 -19.48
CA PHE A 229 -6.37 16.41 -19.77
C PHE A 229 -5.06 15.82 -19.24
N GLU A 230 -3.97 15.98 -20.01
CA GLU A 230 -2.64 15.53 -19.62
C GLU A 230 -1.62 16.65 -19.79
N ILE A 231 -0.91 16.95 -18.71
CA ILE A 231 0.17 17.92 -18.67
C ILE A 231 1.47 17.20 -19.01
N GLN A 232 2.16 17.66 -20.04
CA GLN A 232 3.50 17.19 -20.36
C GLN A 232 4.50 17.73 -19.33
N LEU A 233 5.08 16.83 -18.54
CA LEU A 233 6.14 17.18 -17.60
C LEU A 233 7.51 16.95 -18.25
N SER A 234 8.49 17.78 -17.87
CA SER A 234 9.88 17.48 -18.20
C SER A 234 10.35 16.21 -17.49
N GLU A 235 11.29 15.49 -18.09
CA GLU A 235 11.79 14.22 -17.54
C GLU A 235 12.25 14.34 -16.08
N LYS A 236 12.89 15.46 -15.72
CA LYS A 236 13.37 15.71 -14.36
C LYS A 236 12.22 15.83 -13.35
N ILE A 237 11.17 16.57 -13.71
CA ILE A 237 10.00 16.75 -12.83
C ILE A 237 9.22 15.44 -12.73
N PHE A 238 9.03 14.77 -13.87
CA PHE A 238 8.37 13.47 -13.90
C PHE A 238 9.10 12.44 -13.04
N ALA A 239 10.43 12.36 -13.14
CA ALA A 239 11.25 11.45 -12.32
C ALA A 239 11.13 11.75 -10.82
N LEU A 240 11.12 13.03 -10.43
CA LEU A 240 10.95 13.44 -9.03
C LEU A 240 9.59 13.02 -8.47
N LEU A 241 8.52 13.23 -9.24
CA LEU A 241 7.15 12.91 -8.82
C LEU A 241 6.84 11.41 -8.92
N SER A 242 7.54 10.68 -9.81
CA SER A 242 7.38 9.23 -10.00
C SER A 242 7.71 8.41 -8.76
N VAL A 243 8.47 8.97 -7.81
CA VAL A 243 8.73 8.36 -6.49
C VAL A 243 7.42 8.00 -5.78
N PHE A 244 6.36 8.78 -5.97
CA PHE A 244 5.07 8.53 -5.34
C PHE A 244 4.27 7.40 -5.99
N ARG A 245 4.54 7.00 -7.24
CA ARG A 245 3.81 5.96 -8.01
C ARG A 245 2.29 6.08 -7.91
N ALA A 246 1.70 5.52 -6.85
CA ALA A 246 0.31 5.68 -6.45
C ALA A 246 0.04 7.05 -5.78
N SER A 247 0.10 8.13 -6.56
CA SER A 247 -0.10 9.49 -6.05
C SER A 247 -1.48 9.71 -5.44
N GLY A 248 -2.53 9.02 -5.92
CA GLY A 248 -3.89 9.16 -5.41
C GLY A 248 -4.05 8.89 -3.90
N ARG A 249 -3.12 8.15 -3.29
CA ARG A 249 -3.09 7.88 -1.84
C ARG A 249 -2.72 9.11 -1.00
N LEU A 250 -2.04 10.10 -1.60
CA LEU A 250 -1.66 11.34 -0.92
C LEU A 250 -2.88 12.19 -0.53
N PHE A 251 -4.06 11.89 -1.08
CA PHE A 251 -5.31 12.55 -0.73
C PHE A 251 -5.91 12.09 0.60
N TRP A 252 -5.49 10.96 1.17
CA TRP A 252 -6.08 10.40 2.40
C TRP A 252 -6.18 11.36 3.58
N PRO A 253 -5.18 12.22 3.87
CA PRO A 253 -5.31 13.24 4.92
C PRO A 253 -6.44 14.23 4.67
N ALA A 254 -6.61 14.66 3.41
CA ALA A 254 -7.68 15.57 3.03
C ALA A 254 -9.05 14.87 3.12
N TYR A 255 -9.12 13.61 2.68
CA TYR A 255 -10.30 12.75 2.84
C TYR A 255 -10.72 12.61 4.32
N TYR A 256 -9.77 12.27 5.21
CA TYR A 256 -10.08 12.11 6.63
C TYR A 256 -10.37 13.44 7.34
N PHE A 257 -9.69 14.52 6.94
CA PHE A 257 -10.00 15.86 7.43
C PHE A 257 -11.39 16.32 7.00
N LEU A 258 -11.80 16.04 5.75
CA LEU A 258 -13.14 16.29 5.25
C LEU A 258 -14.17 15.56 6.12
N ILE A 259 -14.06 14.24 6.29
CA ILE A 259 -14.98 13.47 7.15
C ILE A 259 -15.05 14.05 8.56
N TYR A 260 -13.91 14.42 9.15
CA TYR A 260 -13.87 15.07 10.45
C TYR A 260 -14.70 16.36 10.48
N VAL A 261 -14.54 17.24 9.49
CA VAL A 261 -15.29 18.50 9.38
C VAL A 261 -16.79 18.24 9.21
N LEU A 262 -17.19 17.27 8.37
CA LEU A 262 -18.59 16.92 8.18
C LEU A 262 -19.24 16.43 9.48
N LEU A 263 -18.56 15.51 10.18
CA LEU A 263 -19.00 15.00 11.47
C LEU A 263 -19.06 16.11 12.53
N PHE A 264 -18.10 17.04 12.53
CA PHE A 264 -18.10 18.19 13.44
C PHE A 264 -19.37 19.02 13.28
N PHE A 265 -19.74 19.41 12.05
CA PHE A 265 -20.93 20.22 11.81
C PHE A 265 -22.22 19.51 12.24
N VAL A 266 -22.38 18.25 11.82
CA VAL A 266 -23.58 17.45 12.14
C VAL A 266 -23.71 17.22 13.64
N VAL A 267 -22.63 16.85 14.32
CA VAL A 267 -22.64 16.66 15.78
C VAL A 267 -22.89 17.97 16.51
N LYS A 268 -22.27 19.08 16.09
CA LYS A 268 -22.45 20.37 16.78
C LYS A 268 -23.86 20.92 16.65
N TYR A 269 -24.52 20.66 15.53
CA TYR A 269 -25.87 21.15 15.29
C TYR A 269 -26.95 20.26 15.92
N TYR A 270 -26.85 18.94 15.75
CA TYR A 270 -27.86 18.00 16.24
C TYR A 270 -27.58 17.47 17.67
N ASP A 271 -26.37 17.68 18.20
CA ASP A 271 -25.93 17.19 19.52
C ASP A 271 -26.28 15.70 19.73
N LYS A 272 -27.03 15.33 20.77
CA LYS A 272 -27.43 13.93 21.03
C LYS A 272 -28.26 13.32 19.90
N LYS A 273 -29.01 14.13 19.14
CA LYS A 273 -29.78 13.64 17.98
C LYS A 273 -28.90 13.22 16.81
N SER A 274 -27.60 13.57 16.83
CA SER A 274 -26.64 13.05 15.84
C SER A 274 -26.43 11.54 15.96
N ILE A 275 -26.64 10.93 17.14
CA ILE A 275 -26.42 9.49 17.36
C ILE A 275 -27.28 8.63 16.41
N PRO A 276 -28.63 8.72 16.43
CA PRO A 276 -29.45 7.93 15.52
C PRO A 276 -29.17 8.23 14.05
N ILE A 277 -28.89 9.49 13.70
CA ILE A 277 -28.50 9.88 12.33
C ILE A 277 -27.25 9.13 11.90
N LEU A 278 -26.18 9.19 12.71
CA LEU A 278 -24.91 8.53 12.40
C LEU A 278 -25.05 7.01 12.36
N ILE A 279 -25.87 6.40 13.23
CA ILE A 279 -26.15 4.95 13.20
C ILE A 279 -26.78 4.56 11.86
N VAL A 280 -27.78 5.30 11.38
CA VAL A 280 -28.41 5.04 10.07
C VAL A 280 -27.39 5.19 8.94
N LEU A 281 -26.59 6.26 8.95
CA LEU A 281 -25.56 6.46 7.92
C LEU A 281 -24.49 5.36 7.93
N ILE A 282 -24.08 4.88 9.11
CA ILE A 282 -23.15 3.76 9.26
C ILE A 282 -23.77 2.47 8.73
N ALA A 283 -25.03 2.19 9.06
CA ALA A 283 -25.73 1.00 8.57
C ALA A 283 -25.85 1.01 7.04
N LEU A 284 -26.21 2.16 6.46
CA LEU A 284 -26.25 2.35 5.01
C LEU A 284 -24.86 2.16 4.38
N GLN A 285 -23.82 2.69 5.00
CA GLN A 285 -22.43 2.54 4.56
C GLN A 285 -21.97 1.07 4.56
N ILE A 286 -22.28 0.33 5.63
CA ILE A 286 -21.96 -1.10 5.75
C ILE A 286 -22.69 -1.89 4.67
N PHE A 287 -23.98 -1.60 4.46
CA PHE A 287 -24.77 -2.24 3.41
C PHE A 287 -24.24 -1.92 2.01
N ASP A 288 -23.84 -0.68 1.76
CA ASP A 288 -23.32 -0.26 0.47
C ASP A 288 -21.96 -0.91 0.14
N ASN A 289 -21.09 -1.05 1.15
CA ASN A 289 -19.76 -1.65 1.03
C ASN A 289 -19.76 -3.19 1.11
N CYS A 290 -20.89 -3.86 1.36
CA CYS A 290 -20.87 -5.31 1.67
C CYS A 290 -20.40 -6.20 0.51
N ASP A 291 -20.47 -5.70 -0.72
CA ASP A 291 -20.04 -6.43 -1.92
C ASP A 291 -18.62 -6.03 -2.39
N ILE A 292 -17.89 -5.19 -1.65
CA ILE A 292 -16.54 -4.73 -2.01
C ILE A 292 -15.55 -5.88 -2.27
N ASP A 293 -15.79 -7.04 -1.64
CA ASP A 293 -14.99 -8.26 -1.81
C ASP A 293 -15.37 -9.05 -3.05
N LYS A 294 -16.64 -9.08 -3.44
CA LYS A 294 -17.08 -9.78 -4.66
C LYS A 294 -16.43 -9.18 -5.91
N HIS A 295 -16.24 -7.86 -5.91
CA HIS A 295 -15.53 -7.17 -6.99
C HIS A 295 -14.02 -7.43 -7.00
N LYS A 296 -13.45 -7.99 -5.92
CA LYS A 296 -12.04 -8.38 -5.81
C LYS A 296 -11.80 -9.88 -6.00
N ASN A 297 -12.79 -10.72 -5.67
CA ASN A 297 -12.75 -12.18 -5.80
C ASN A 297 -12.81 -12.68 -7.25
N ASN A 298 -13.01 -11.81 -8.25
CA ASN A 298 -12.74 -12.16 -9.66
C ASN A 298 -11.24 -12.38 -9.93
N PHE A 299 -10.37 -12.06 -8.97
CA PHE A 299 -9.02 -12.60 -8.90
C PHE A 299 -9.07 -13.89 -8.06
N ASN A 300 -9.04 -15.04 -8.72
CA ASN A 300 -8.75 -16.30 -8.03
C ASN A 300 -7.41 -16.09 -7.30
N PRO A 301 -7.33 -16.24 -5.96
CA PRO A 301 -6.04 -16.29 -5.30
C PRO A 301 -5.25 -17.35 -6.04
N ALA A 302 -4.05 -16.99 -6.53
CA ALA A 302 -3.24 -17.91 -7.32
C ALA A 302 -3.21 -19.25 -6.59
N GLU A 303 -3.84 -20.27 -7.18
CA GLU A 303 -3.89 -21.58 -6.54
C GLU A 303 -2.46 -22.02 -6.30
N ASN A 304 -2.19 -22.59 -5.13
CA ASN A 304 -0.87 -23.12 -4.84
C ASN A 304 -0.47 -24.09 -5.98
N PRO A 305 0.56 -23.76 -6.78
CA PRO A 305 0.96 -24.58 -7.93
C PRO A 305 1.71 -25.84 -7.50
N ILE A 306 2.11 -25.92 -6.24
CA ILE A 306 2.79 -27.06 -5.60
C ILE A 306 1.72 -27.99 -5.03
N LYS A 307 1.30 -28.98 -5.82
CA LYS A 307 0.21 -29.92 -5.49
C LYS A 307 0.71 -31.34 -5.26
N SER A 308 1.75 -31.77 -6.00
CA SER A 308 2.27 -33.12 -5.94
C SER A 308 2.92 -33.46 -4.59
N SER A 309 2.68 -34.67 -4.08
CA SER A 309 3.39 -35.20 -2.90
C SER A 309 4.90 -35.35 -3.11
N LYS A 310 5.38 -35.36 -4.37
CA LYS A 310 6.80 -35.37 -4.71
C LYS A 310 7.57 -34.17 -4.12
N TRP A 311 6.90 -33.04 -3.93
CA TRP A 311 7.52 -31.85 -3.34
C TRP A 311 7.98 -32.06 -1.90
N GLU A 312 7.27 -32.85 -1.10
CA GLU A 312 7.68 -33.19 0.26
C GLU A 312 8.98 -34.02 0.27
N VAL A 313 9.16 -34.90 -0.72
CA VAL A 313 10.40 -35.68 -0.89
C VAL A 313 11.54 -34.77 -1.34
N ILE A 314 11.29 -33.87 -2.29
CA ILE A 314 12.27 -32.87 -2.74
C ILE A 314 12.75 -32.00 -1.59
N GLY A 315 11.82 -31.49 -0.77
CA GLY A 315 12.12 -30.62 0.35
C GLY A 315 12.96 -31.31 1.43
N ARG A 316 12.81 -32.62 1.62
CA ARG A 316 13.66 -33.40 2.53
C ARG A 316 15.00 -33.80 1.93
N GLY A 317 15.05 -34.01 0.61
CA GLY A 317 16.21 -34.55 -0.09
C GLY A 317 17.19 -33.51 -0.67
N SER A 318 16.91 -32.22 -0.53
CA SER A 318 17.76 -31.15 -1.06
C SER A 318 17.96 -30.03 -0.04
N LYS A 319 19.14 -29.38 -0.07
CA LYS A 319 19.45 -28.27 0.84
C LYS A 319 19.11 -26.91 0.24
N ASN A 320 19.13 -26.81 -1.09
CA ASN A 320 18.95 -25.54 -1.78
C ASN A 320 17.94 -25.65 -2.92
N LEU A 321 17.04 -24.68 -3.01
CA LEU A 321 16.13 -24.46 -4.13
C LEU A 321 16.71 -23.35 -5.02
N VAL A 322 17.03 -23.70 -6.26
CA VAL A 322 17.71 -22.78 -7.18
C VAL A 322 16.81 -22.48 -8.36
N ILE A 323 16.30 -21.27 -8.46
CA ILE A 323 15.51 -20.81 -9.60
C ILE A 323 16.48 -20.39 -10.72
N ALA A 324 16.47 -21.13 -11.82
CA ALA A 324 17.24 -20.91 -13.03
C ALA A 324 16.33 -20.35 -14.14
N GLY A 325 16.23 -19.03 -14.25
CA GLY A 325 15.47 -18.35 -15.29
C GLY A 325 14.27 -17.54 -14.79
N LYS A 326 13.36 -17.22 -15.71
CA LYS A 326 12.10 -16.53 -15.39
C LYS A 326 11.09 -17.52 -14.84
N VAL A 327 10.47 -17.14 -13.73
CA VAL A 327 9.32 -17.83 -13.12
C VAL A 327 8.25 -16.76 -12.92
N PRO A 328 6.96 -17.09 -13.16
CA PRO A 328 5.86 -16.17 -12.86
C PRO A 328 5.93 -15.63 -11.43
N TRP A 329 5.44 -14.40 -11.25
CA TRP A 329 5.60 -13.67 -9.99
C TRP A 329 4.92 -14.37 -8.80
N ASP A 330 3.76 -14.99 -9.05
CA ASP A 330 3.02 -15.72 -8.01
C ASP A 330 3.64 -17.08 -7.69
N ASP A 331 4.11 -17.82 -8.69
CA ASP A 331 4.82 -19.09 -8.50
C ASP A 331 6.09 -18.92 -7.62
N GLY A 332 6.82 -17.82 -7.83
CA GLY A 332 7.99 -17.48 -7.02
C GLY A 332 7.67 -17.30 -5.52
N LYS A 333 6.47 -16.82 -5.17
CA LYS A 333 6.03 -16.71 -3.76
C LYS A 333 5.85 -18.10 -3.14
N PHE A 334 5.19 -19.01 -3.86
CA PHE A 334 4.94 -20.37 -3.38
C PHE A 334 6.24 -21.18 -3.26
N LEU A 335 7.17 -21.02 -4.21
CA LEU A 335 8.50 -21.64 -4.13
C LEU A 335 9.32 -21.12 -2.93
N ALA A 336 9.25 -19.82 -2.64
CA ALA A 336 9.91 -19.24 -1.46
C ALA A 336 9.28 -19.75 -0.15
N LEU A 337 7.95 -19.86 -0.08
CA LEU A 337 7.24 -20.43 1.06
C LEU A 337 7.60 -21.92 1.25
N PHE A 338 7.66 -22.68 0.16
CA PHE A 338 8.09 -24.07 0.17
C PHE A 338 9.52 -24.21 0.69
N ALA A 339 10.47 -23.44 0.17
CA ALA A 339 11.86 -23.44 0.65
C ALA A 339 11.93 -23.13 2.15
N CYS A 340 11.15 -22.16 2.63
CA CYS A 340 11.06 -21.83 4.05
C CYS A 340 10.51 -22.99 4.90
N LYS A 341 9.40 -23.63 4.48
CA LYS A 341 8.80 -24.78 5.16
C LYS A 341 9.78 -25.94 5.32
N HIS A 342 10.68 -26.12 4.36
CA HIS A 342 11.66 -27.21 4.32
C HIS A 342 13.08 -26.80 4.77
N ASN A 343 13.27 -25.62 5.35
CA ASN A 343 14.59 -25.09 5.77
C ASN A 343 15.65 -25.09 4.66
N MET A 344 15.22 -24.89 3.41
CA MET A 344 16.09 -24.83 2.25
C MET A 344 16.60 -23.39 2.04
N LYS A 345 17.84 -23.25 1.58
CA LYS A 345 18.30 -21.96 1.04
C LYS A 345 17.67 -21.73 -0.32
N ILE A 346 17.32 -20.48 -0.64
CA ILE A 346 16.79 -20.11 -1.95
C ILE A 346 17.61 -18.97 -2.54
N ASN A 347 17.93 -19.06 -3.83
CA ASN A 347 18.74 -18.05 -4.52
C ASN A 347 17.94 -16.77 -4.89
N ARG A 348 16.61 -16.88 -4.96
CA ARG A 348 15.69 -15.78 -5.26
C ARG A 348 14.36 -16.02 -4.57
N GLY A 349 13.88 -15.03 -3.82
CA GLY A 349 12.56 -15.06 -3.18
C GLY A 349 11.66 -13.92 -3.63
N PHE A 350 10.63 -13.64 -2.82
CA PHE A 350 9.74 -12.48 -2.96
C PHE A 350 10.23 -11.36 -2.04
N ALA A 351 10.97 -10.39 -2.57
CA ALA A 351 11.48 -9.23 -1.86
C ALA A 351 10.91 -7.95 -2.48
N ALA A 352 10.78 -6.89 -1.68
CA ALA A 352 10.25 -5.63 -2.16
C ALA A 352 11.22 -4.88 -3.09
N ARG A 353 12.51 -5.20 -3.03
CA ARG A 353 13.60 -4.54 -3.77
C ARG A 353 14.64 -5.58 -4.18
N PHE A 354 15.13 -5.49 -5.42
CA PHE A 354 16.15 -6.37 -5.98
C PHE A 354 17.08 -5.61 -6.92
N ASP A 355 18.35 -6.00 -6.95
CA ASP A 355 19.25 -5.60 -8.03
C ASP A 355 18.98 -6.46 -9.27
N TRP A 356 18.19 -5.93 -10.20
CA TRP A 356 17.81 -6.62 -11.43
C TRP A 356 19.01 -7.01 -12.28
N ARG A 357 20.08 -6.20 -12.29
CA ARG A 357 21.28 -6.49 -13.09
C ARG A 357 22.05 -7.64 -12.47
N ALA A 358 22.24 -7.61 -11.15
CA ALA A 358 22.89 -8.72 -10.44
C ALA A 358 22.12 -10.03 -10.64
N LEU A 359 20.79 -9.99 -10.54
CA LEU A 359 19.95 -11.16 -10.78
C LEU A 359 20.07 -11.68 -12.22
N GLN A 360 20.02 -10.79 -13.22
CA GLN A 360 20.16 -11.19 -14.63
C GLN A 360 21.54 -11.81 -14.90
N SER A 361 22.62 -11.22 -14.39
CA SER A 361 23.98 -11.75 -14.52
C SER A 361 24.11 -13.13 -13.86
N TYR A 362 23.56 -13.28 -12.65
CA TYR A 362 23.56 -14.55 -11.93
C TYR A 362 22.78 -15.64 -12.70
N VAL A 363 21.56 -15.34 -13.17
CA VAL A 363 20.74 -16.28 -13.94
C VAL A 363 21.41 -16.66 -15.26
N LYS A 364 22.07 -15.72 -15.94
CA LYS A 364 22.83 -15.98 -17.17
C LYS A 364 23.96 -16.96 -16.93
N ASN A 365 24.78 -16.74 -15.90
CA ASN A 365 25.89 -17.62 -15.55
C ASN A 365 25.40 -19.02 -15.15
N LEU A 366 24.34 -19.10 -14.35
CA LEU A 366 23.72 -20.37 -13.96
C LEU A 366 23.18 -21.14 -15.17
N THR A 367 22.61 -20.44 -16.15
CA THR A 367 22.11 -21.05 -17.39
C THR A 367 23.25 -21.69 -18.19
N VAL A 368 24.41 -21.04 -18.26
CA VAL A 368 25.62 -21.60 -18.92
C VAL A 368 26.08 -22.86 -18.21
N GLN A 369 26.23 -22.82 -16.88
CA GLN A 369 26.63 -23.97 -16.08
C GLN A 369 25.72 -25.19 -16.28
N LEU A 370 24.40 -24.98 -16.26
CA LEU A 370 23.44 -26.06 -16.48
C LEU A 370 23.54 -26.65 -17.90
N LYS A 371 23.85 -25.84 -18.92
CA LYS A 371 24.07 -26.32 -20.30
C LYS A 371 25.37 -27.08 -20.47
N GLU A 372 26.39 -26.76 -19.68
CA GLU A 372 27.66 -27.51 -19.62
C GLU A 372 27.55 -28.81 -18.79
N GLY A 373 26.40 -29.02 -18.13
CA GLY A 373 26.13 -30.17 -17.29
C GLY A 373 26.70 -30.05 -15.88
N ILE A 374 27.02 -28.82 -15.45
CA ILE A 374 27.51 -28.51 -14.10
C ILE A 374 26.29 -28.25 -13.21
N ALA A 375 26.00 -29.20 -12.33
CA ALA A 375 24.93 -29.10 -11.32
C ALA A 375 25.38 -29.70 -9.99
N ASP A 376 25.10 -29.00 -8.89
CA ASP A 376 25.42 -29.46 -7.54
C ASP A 376 24.40 -30.54 -7.10
N PRO A 377 24.84 -31.70 -6.60
CA PRO A 377 23.96 -32.76 -6.11
C PRO A 377 23.03 -32.36 -4.95
N GLN A 378 23.39 -31.30 -4.19
CA GLN A 378 22.59 -30.79 -3.05
C GLN A 378 21.50 -29.79 -3.48
N ASN A 379 21.49 -29.38 -4.75
CA ASN A 379 20.56 -28.40 -5.29
C ASN A 379 19.43 -29.07 -6.07
N VAL A 380 18.23 -28.53 -5.91
CA VAL A 380 17.12 -28.73 -6.85
C VAL A 380 16.90 -27.46 -7.65
N TYR A 381 16.86 -27.61 -8.98
CA TYR A 381 16.77 -26.49 -9.91
C TYR A 381 15.37 -26.36 -10.48
N ILE A 382 14.76 -25.19 -10.36
CA ILE A 382 13.53 -24.82 -11.07
C ILE A 382 13.93 -24.08 -12.34
N VAL A 383 13.78 -24.74 -13.47
CA VAL A 383 14.35 -24.30 -14.73
C VAL A 383 13.26 -23.67 -15.61
N SER A 384 13.49 -22.46 -16.12
CA SER A 384 12.59 -21.83 -17.10
C SER A 384 12.44 -22.71 -18.34
N LYS A 385 11.24 -22.73 -18.93
CA LYS A 385 10.95 -23.44 -20.19
C LYS A 385 11.87 -22.98 -21.34
N GLU A 386 12.33 -21.73 -21.29
CA GLU A 386 13.26 -21.13 -22.28
C GLU A 386 14.65 -21.77 -22.25
N ILE A 387 15.05 -22.40 -21.14
CA ILE A 387 16.35 -23.07 -21.03
C ILE A 387 16.23 -24.48 -21.62
N THR A 388 16.70 -24.58 -22.85
CA THR A 388 16.82 -25.82 -23.63
C THR A 388 18.28 -26.33 -23.62
N ALA A 389 18.49 -27.56 -24.11
CA ALA A 389 19.81 -28.20 -24.25
C ALA A 389 20.55 -28.45 -22.92
N ILE A 390 19.87 -29.03 -21.94
CA ILE A 390 20.51 -29.54 -20.71
C ILE A 390 21.03 -30.96 -20.98
N PRO A 391 22.30 -31.28 -20.70
CA PRO A 391 22.87 -32.61 -20.95
C PRO A 391 22.20 -33.70 -20.12
N LYS A 392 21.40 -34.56 -20.77
CA LYS A 392 20.66 -35.66 -20.13
C LYS A 392 21.58 -36.74 -19.55
N ASP A 393 22.85 -36.78 -19.96
CA ASP A 393 23.88 -37.67 -19.43
C ASP A 393 24.33 -37.25 -18.03
N LYS A 394 24.27 -35.96 -17.68
CA LYS A 394 24.74 -35.41 -16.39
C LYS A 394 23.64 -34.90 -15.47
N ILE A 395 22.52 -34.42 -16.03
CA ILE A 395 21.43 -33.79 -15.28
C ILE A 395 20.12 -34.50 -15.61
N THR A 396 19.35 -34.84 -14.58
CA THR A 396 18.00 -35.40 -14.71
C THR A 396 17.00 -34.28 -14.56
N CYS A 397 16.11 -34.13 -15.54
CA CYS A 397 15.01 -33.18 -15.51
C CYS A 397 13.68 -33.89 -15.73
N GLY A 398 12.63 -33.36 -15.11
CA GLY A 398 11.25 -33.78 -15.36
C GLY A 398 10.26 -32.70 -14.91
N PHE A 399 8.99 -32.90 -15.27
CA PHE A 399 7.92 -32.02 -14.81
C PHE A 399 7.28 -32.54 -13.52
N ILE A 400 7.12 -31.64 -12.55
CA ILE A 400 6.33 -31.86 -11.34
C ILE A 400 5.35 -30.68 -11.24
N ASP A 401 4.06 -31.00 -11.30
CA ASP A 401 3.01 -30.02 -11.54
C ASP A 401 3.36 -29.15 -12.77
N ASN A 402 3.39 -27.83 -12.62
CA ASN A 402 3.73 -26.90 -13.70
C ASN A 402 5.21 -26.52 -13.78
N PHE A 403 6.06 -27.12 -12.93
CA PHE A 403 7.47 -26.78 -12.83
C PHE A 403 8.37 -27.79 -13.53
N LYS A 404 9.29 -27.29 -14.34
CA LYS A 404 10.42 -28.09 -14.83
C LYS A 404 11.47 -28.15 -13.74
N VAL A 405 11.58 -29.32 -13.11
CA VAL A 405 12.50 -29.58 -11.99
C VAL A 405 13.69 -30.37 -12.50
N CYS A 406 14.90 -29.92 -12.19
CA CYS A 406 16.13 -30.57 -12.59
C CYS A 406 17.05 -30.80 -11.38
N VAL A 407 17.80 -31.90 -11.38
CA VAL A 407 18.82 -32.24 -10.39
C VAL A 407 20.04 -32.86 -11.08
N SER A 408 21.21 -32.77 -10.45
CA SER A 408 22.36 -33.58 -10.88
C SER A 408 22.01 -35.06 -10.85
N LYS A 409 22.52 -35.86 -11.80
CA LYS A 409 22.33 -37.32 -11.76
C LYS A 409 22.91 -37.98 -10.52
N GLN A 410 23.88 -37.32 -9.88
CA GLN A 410 24.48 -37.76 -8.63
C GLN A 410 23.58 -37.47 -7.40
N SER A 411 22.47 -36.76 -7.59
CA SER A 411 21.50 -36.49 -6.52
C SER A 411 20.65 -37.73 -6.22
N ALA A 412 20.35 -37.94 -4.94
CA ALA A 412 19.39 -38.96 -4.49
C ALA A 412 17.97 -38.74 -5.06
N LEU A 413 17.67 -37.54 -5.55
CA LEU A 413 16.38 -37.19 -6.16
C LEU A 413 16.29 -37.53 -7.66
N SER A 414 17.38 -38.02 -8.28
CA SER A 414 17.44 -38.28 -9.73
C SER A 414 16.32 -39.23 -10.19
N GLU A 415 16.09 -40.33 -9.48
CA GLU A 415 15.05 -41.31 -9.84
C GLU A 415 13.62 -40.76 -9.66
N LEU A 416 13.40 -39.93 -8.64
CA LEU A 416 12.10 -39.30 -8.38
C LEU A 416 11.68 -38.34 -9.51
N ILE A 417 12.67 -37.62 -10.03
CA ILE A 417 12.53 -36.56 -11.03
C ILE A 417 12.56 -37.11 -12.45
N ALA A 418 13.25 -38.21 -12.69
CA ALA A 418 13.25 -38.90 -13.98
C ALA A 418 11.80 -39.08 -14.44
N GLU A 419 11.47 -38.52 -15.61
CA GLU A 419 10.22 -38.81 -16.27
C GLU A 419 10.18 -40.32 -16.50
N LYS A 420 9.32 -41.04 -15.76
CA LYS A 420 8.84 -42.32 -16.26
C LYS A 420 8.16 -41.96 -17.57
N HIS A 421 8.75 -42.38 -18.69
CA HIS A 421 8.05 -42.48 -19.97
C HIS A 421 6.86 -43.43 -19.76
N GLY A 422 5.78 -42.90 -19.19
CA GLY A 422 4.46 -43.49 -19.28
C GLY A 422 4.01 -43.28 -20.71
N SER A 423 3.79 -44.38 -21.41
CA SER A 423 3.10 -44.45 -22.68
C SER A 423 1.85 -43.56 -22.67
N HIS A 424 1.94 -42.36 -23.25
CA HIS A 424 0.80 -41.81 -23.98
C HIS A 424 0.61 -42.71 -25.18
N GLY A 425 -0.20 -43.75 -24.98
CA GLY A 425 -0.82 -44.47 -26.07
C GLY A 425 -1.51 -43.46 -26.96
N LEU A 426 -1.12 -43.48 -28.24
CA LEU A 426 -2.01 -43.14 -29.33
C LEU A 426 -3.36 -43.80 -29.06
N LEU A 427 -4.40 -42.98 -28.90
CA LEU A 427 -5.74 -43.15 -29.48
C LEU A 427 -6.53 -41.86 -29.26
#